data_AF-A0A2V7VAH8-F1
#
_entry.id   AF-A0A2V7VAH8-F1
#
_cell.length_a   1.000
_cell.length_b   1.000
_cell.length_c   1.000
_cell.angle_alpha   90.00
_cell.angle_beta   90.00
_cell.angle_gamma   90.00
#
_symmetry.space_group_name_H-M   'P 1'
#
loop_
_entity.id
_entity.type
_entity.pdbx_description
1 polymer ?
#
loop_
_entity_poly.entity_id
_entity_poly.type
_entity_poly.pdbx_seq_one_letter_code
_entity_poly.pdbx_strand_id
1 'polypeptide(L)'
;MAFELDGERIAEENRKRLKWLEEDFEHLGRQLTRRGIDIEKLTERAAAFRVSVPSWGLGTGGTRFAHFAVPGEPRNVFEKIEDCEVVFKLVRTTPGISLHIPWDEPESPAELRSFAQARGLFFDSMNSNTFQDQPAQPLSYKFGSLSHTDPAVRRQAVEHNLECLRLGMKLGARSHTVWVGDGGNFPGQVHLRKALERYLDSLREIYRVLPEGWRLFIEHKLYEPAFYSTVLNDWGTSYHCVRELGERAFSLVDLGHHAPNVNIEMIVARLIQFGKLGGFHFNDSKYGDDDLDSGSIKPFQLFLIFNELVDAEQARIPAFDPAYMLDQSHNVTDPIESLMTSAGELGRAYVQAHLVDRGRLAEHQEGNDALLALQSLKQAFHTDVEPILAMARHRAGGAIDPLGVYRSSGYRQRAAQARPATARLGAGIV
;
A
#
# COMPACT_ATOMS: atom_id res chain seq x y z
N MET A 1 -22.17 21.18 -2.87
CA MET A 1 -21.61 21.07 -4.23
C MET A 1 -20.28 20.37 -4.08
N ALA A 2 -20.11 19.20 -4.69
CA ALA A 2 -18.83 18.50 -4.69
C ALA A 2 -17.82 19.39 -5.42
N PHE A 3 -16.68 19.64 -4.79
CA PHE A 3 -15.63 20.45 -5.34
C PHE A 3 -14.68 19.51 -6.10
N GLU A 4 -14.78 19.54 -7.42
CA GLU A 4 -14.06 18.63 -8.31
C GLU A 4 -12.80 19.32 -8.86
N LEU A 5 -11.68 18.60 -8.90
CA LEU A 5 -10.52 19.05 -9.68
C LEU A 5 -10.86 18.88 -11.17
N ASP A 6 -11.09 20.01 -11.84
CA ASP A 6 -11.46 20.07 -13.25
C ASP A 6 -10.29 19.66 -14.18
N GLY A 7 -10.59 18.82 -15.17
CA GLY A 7 -9.65 18.41 -16.20
C GLY A 7 -9.13 19.58 -17.04
N GLU A 8 -9.92 20.65 -17.22
CA GLU A 8 -9.44 21.85 -17.93
C GLU A 8 -8.27 22.53 -17.20
N ARG A 9 -8.31 22.56 -15.86
CA ARG A 9 -7.22 23.13 -15.05
C ARG A 9 -5.95 22.31 -15.17
N ILE A 10 -6.06 20.98 -15.14
CA ILE A 10 -4.92 20.08 -15.38
C ILE A 10 -4.32 20.35 -16.77
N ALA A 11 -5.17 20.45 -17.79
CA ALA A 11 -4.72 20.72 -19.15
C ALA A 11 -4.04 22.09 -19.28
N GLU A 12 -4.54 23.13 -18.61
CA GLU A 12 -3.93 24.46 -18.58
C GLU A 12 -2.52 24.45 -17.98
N GLU A 13 -2.35 23.82 -16.82
CA GLU A 13 -1.05 23.70 -16.17
C GLU A 13 -0.07 22.82 -16.94
N ASN A 14 -0.56 21.77 -17.61
CA ASN A 14 0.24 20.91 -18.48
C ASN A 14 0.77 21.67 -19.70
N ARG A 15 -0.04 22.53 -20.34
CA ARG A 15 0.41 23.35 -21.49
C ARG A 15 1.62 24.21 -21.17
N LYS A 16 1.76 24.68 -19.91
CA LYS A 16 2.90 25.49 -19.45
C LYS A 16 4.21 24.71 -19.41
N ARG A 17 4.15 23.37 -19.32
CA ARG A 17 5.29 22.48 -19.10
C ARG A 17 5.54 21.48 -20.23
N LEU A 18 4.56 21.29 -21.12
CA LEU A 18 4.59 20.25 -22.15
C LEU A 18 5.86 20.29 -23.01
N LYS A 19 6.27 21.48 -23.46
CA LYS A 19 7.47 21.63 -24.28
C LYS A 19 8.73 21.10 -23.58
N TRP A 20 8.89 21.40 -22.29
CA TRP A 20 10.04 20.92 -21.51
C TRP A 20 9.98 19.40 -21.31
N LEU A 21 8.79 18.87 -21.03
CA LEU A 21 8.59 17.44 -20.93
C LEU A 21 8.94 16.72 -22.24
N GLU A 22 8.52 17.25 -23.40
CA GLU A 22 8.86 16.70 -24.71
C GLU A 22 10.38 16.68 -24.94
N GLU A 23 11.07 17.79 -24.63
CA GLU A 23 12.53 17.89 -24.73
C GLU A 23 13.25 16.86 -23.84
N ASP A 24 12.84 16.72 -22.58
CA ASP A 24 13.41 15.77 -21.62
C ASP A 24 13.11 14.32 -22.00
N PHE A 25 11.88 14.03 -22.45
CA PHE A 25 11.45 12.71 -22.88
C PHE A 25 12.23 12.26 -24.13
N GLU A 26 12.37 13.13 -25.13
CA GLU A 26 13.18 12.85 -26.31
C GLU A 26 14.67 12.66 -25.96
N HIS A 27 15.20 13.47 -25.03
CA HIS A 27 16.58 13.32 -24.57
C HIS A 27 16.80 11.93 -23.95
N LEU A 28 15.95 11.56 -22.98
CA LEU A 28 16.01 10.26 -22.34
C LEU A 28 15.80 9.13 -23.36
N GLY A 29 14.88 9.30 -24.32
CA GLY A 29 14.65 8.34 -25.40
C GLY A 29 15.92 8.05 -26.20
N ARG A 30 16.68 9.08 -26.59
CA ARG A 30 17.97 8.89 -27.26
C ARG A 30 19.02 8.19 -26.39
N GLN A 31 19.04 8.45 -25.08
CA GLN A 31 19.92 7.74 -24.14
C GLN A 31 19.57 6.25 -24.06
N LEU A 32 18.28 5.92 -23.97
CA LEU A 32 17.77 4.55 -23.86
C LEU A 32 17.94 3.77 -25.16
N THR A 33 17.74 4.39 -26.33
CA THR A 33 17.98 3.77 -27.63
C THR A 33 19.44 3.30 -27.77
N ARG A 34 20.41 4.06 -27.26
CA ARG A 34 21.84 3.62 -27.23
C ARG A 34 22.08 2.38 -26.37
N ARG A 35 21.18 2.08 -25.43
CA ARG A 35 21.18 0.88 -24.59
C ARG A 35 20.28 -0.24 -25.15
N GLY A 36 19.68 -0.04 -26.33
CA GLY A 36 18.74 -1.00 -26.92
C GLY A 36 17.36 -1.03 -26.26
N ILE A 37 16.99 0.03 -25.53
CA ILE A 37 15.74 0.12 -24.77
C ILE A 37 14.79 1.10 -25.45
N ASP A 38 13.53 0.69 -25.62
CA ASP A 38 12.46 1.49 -26.19
C ASP A 38 11.71 2.26 -25.09
N ILE A 39 11.78 3.60 -25.13
CA ILE A 39 11.14 4.48 -24.14
C ILE A 39 9.61 4.40 -24.19
N GLU A 40 9.02 4.11 -25.35
CA GLU A 40 7.56 4.03 -25.48
C GLU A 40 7.02 2.82 -24.72
N LYS A 41 7.70 1.67 -24.80
CA LYS A 41 7.33 0.48 -24.01
C LYS A 41 7.44 0.71 -22.51
N LEU A 42 8.43 1.47 -22.05
CA LEU A 42 8.53 1.84 -20.62
C LEU A 42 7.42 2.79 -20.20
N THR A 43 7.00 3.67 -21.10
CA THR A 43 5.89 4.60 -20.87
C THR A 43 4.56 3.86 -20.80
N GLU A 44 4.35 2.85 -21.65
CA GLU A 44 3.20 1.92 -21.56
C GLU A 44 3.20 1.17 -20.22
N ARG A 45 4.35 0.67 -19.78
CA ARG A 45 4.48 0.02 -18.46
C ARG A 45 4.17 0.98 -17.31
N ALA A 46 4.71 2.19 -17.34
CA ALA A 46 4.41 3.23 -16.35
C ALA A 46 2.91 3.56 -16.32
N ALA A 47 2.28 3.68 -17.50
CA ALA A 47 0.86 3.94 -17.64
C ALA A 47 -0.03 2.75 -17.22
N ALA A 48 0.51 1.53 -17.17
CA ALA A 48 -0.20 0.33 -16.72
C ALA A 48 -0.02 0.03 -15.22
N PHE A 49 0.99 0.61 -14.56
CA PHE A 49 1.24 0.42 -13.13
C PHE A 49 0.05 0.91 -12.28
N ARG A 50 -0.33 0.13 -11.27
CA ARG A 50 -1.43 0.44 -10.36
C ARG A 50 -1.01 0.20 -8.91
N VAL A 51 -1.47 1.07 -8.02
CA VAL A 51 -1.34 0.91 -6.56
C VAL A 51 -2.60 1.43 -5.88
N SER A 52 -3.07 0.75 -4.84
CA SER A 52 -4.24 1.15 -4.08
C SER A 52 -3.89 2.19 -3.00
N VAL A 53 -4.76 3.17 -2.80
CA VAL A 53 -4.61 4.19 -1.74
C VAL A 53 -5.36 3.74 -0.48
N PRO A 54 -4.75 3.86 0.71
CA PRO A 54 -5.41 3.57 1.97
C PRO A 54 -6.39 4.68 2.33
N SER A 55 -7.64 4.32 2.62
CA SER A 55 -8.65 5.29 3.09
C SER A 55 -8.21 6.01 4.38
N TRP A 56 -7.46 5.33 5.25
CA TRP A 56 -6.94 5.88 6.50
C TRP A 56 -5.81 6.89 6.29
N GLY A 57 -5.08 6.77 5.16
CA GLY A 57 -4.00 7.69 4.81
C GLY A 57 -4.46 9.06 4.29
N LEU A 58 -5.78 9.33 4.16
CA LEU A 58 -6.29 10.62 3.67
C LEU A 58 -6.56 11.66 4.78
N GLY A 59 -6.72 11.21 6.01
CA GLY A 59 -6.66 12.08 7.18
C GLY A 59 -5.21 12.34 7.54
N THR A 60 -4.94 13.42 8.28
CA THR A 60 -3.63 13.56 8.92
C THR A 60 -3.47 12.41 9.89
N GLY A 61 -2.30 11.79 9.84
CA GLY A 61 -1.93 10.74 10.77
C GLY A 61 -1.75 11.25 12.19
N GLY A 62 -1.27 10.37 13.06
CA GLY A 62 -0.97 10.72 14.43
C GLY A 62 0.02 9.75 15.03
N THR A 63 0.49 10.09 16.22
CA THR A 63 1.24 9.17 17.06
C THR A 63 0.48 8.94 18.34
N ARG A 64 0.97 8.02 19.18
CA ARG A 64 0.45 7.90 20.55
C ARG A 64 0.52 9.20 21.37
N PHE A 65 1.34 10.18 20.98
CA PHE A 65 1.53 11.42 21.74
C PHE A 65 0.62 12.57 21.30
N ALA A 66 0.34 12.69 20.00
CA ALA A 66 -0.47 13.77 19.47
C ALA A 66 -0.91 13.47 18.04
N HIS A 67 -1.97 14.17 17.64
CA HIS A 67 -2.48 14.27 16.27
C HIS A 67 -2.67 15.76 15.96
N PHE A 68 -2.23 16.18 14.77
CA PHE A 68 -2.19 17.59 14.36
C PHE A 68 -2.95 17.79 13.04
N ALA A 69 -4.29 17.68 13.09
CA ALA A 69 -5.15 17.78 11.92
C ALA A 69 -4.85 19.00 11.02
N VAL A 70 -4.81 18.76 9.70
CA VAL A 70 -4.83 19.85 8.71
C VAL A 70 -6.25 20.37 8.48
N PRO A 71 -6.44 21.61 8.02
CA PRO A 71 -7.76 22.08 7.63
C PRO A 71 -8.38 21.22 6.51
N GLY A 72 -9.68 20.96 6.59
CA GLY A 72 -10.42 20.27 5.54
C GLY A 72 -10.24 18.75 5.49
N GLU A 73 -9.89 18.10 6.61
CA GLU A 73 -9.84 16.64 6.68
C GLU A 73 -11.18 15.99 6.26
N PRO A 74 -11.11 14.83 5.59
CA PRO A 74 -12.31 14.05 5.28
C PRO A 74 -12.91 13.46 6.56
N ARG A 75 -14.23 13.63 6.73
CA ARG A 75 -14.96 13.27 7.95
C ARG A 75 -15.64 11.91 7.88
N ASN A 76 -15.81 11.38 6.68
CA ASN A 76 -16.46 10.10 6.40
C ASN A 76 -15.85 9.48 5.14
N VAL A 77 -16.23 8.23 4.86
CA VAL A 77 -15.71 7.46 3.72
C VAL A 77 -16.00 8.10 2.36
N PHE A 78 -17.11 8.83 2.19
CA PHE A 78 -17.41 9.51 0.92
C PHE A 78 -16.45 10.69 0.67
N GLU A 79 -16.17 11.50 1.68
CA GLU A 79 -15.18 12.56 1.58
C GLU A 79 -13.77 12.01 1.37
N LYS A 80 -13.46 10.84 1.95
CA LYS A 80 -12.22 10.14 1.64
C LYS A 80 -12.16 9.73 0.16
N ILE A 81 -13.24 9.18 -0.40
CA ILE A 81 -13.27 8.81 -1.83
C ILE A 81 -13.11 10.03 -2.74
N GLU A 82 -13.66 11.19 -2.38
CA GLU A 82 -13.41 12.45 -3.10
C GLU A 82 -11.92 12.84 -3.07
N ASP A 83 -11.25 12.66 -1.94
CA ASP A 83 -9.82 12.95 -1.81
C ASP A 83 -8.98 11.93 -2.60
N CYS A 84 -9.35 10.64 -2.61
CA CYS A 84 -8.75 9.62 -3.48
C CYS A 84 -8.90 9.96 -4.97
N GLU A 85 -10.04 10.50 -5.38
CA GLU A 85 -10.28 10.92 -6.76
C GLU A 85 -9.29 11.99 -7.21
N VAL A 86 -8.94 12.92 -6.31
CA VAL A 86 -7.94 13.97 -6.60
C VAL A 86 -6.57 13.35 -6.86
N VAL A 87 -6.14 12.44 -5.97
CA VAL A 87 -4.89 11.69 -6.14
C VAL A 87 -4.93 10.99 -7.51
N PHE A 88 -5.97 10.21 -7.78
CA PHE A 88 -6.09 9.46 -9.03
C PHE A 88 -6.12 10.34 -10.28
N LYS A 89 -6.85 11.46 -10.27
CA LYS A 89 -6.90 12.39 -11.41
C LYS A 89 -5.54 13.00 -11.73
N LEU A 90 -4.72 13.25 -10.71
CA LEU A 90 -3.41 13.86 -10.88
C LEU A 90 -2.33 12.84 -11.27
N VAL A 91 -2.27 11.68 -10.60
CA VAL A 91 -1.20 10.69 -10.82
C VAL A 91 -1.56 9.52 -11.74
N ARG A 92 -2.86 9.22 -11.93
CA ARG A 92 -3.40 8.17 -12.81
C ARG A 92 -2.99 6.72 -12.51
N THR A 93 -2.23 6.49 -11.44
CA THR A 93 -1.78 5.16 -11.01
C THR A 93 -2.56 4.62 -9.80
N THR A 94 -3.48 5.39 -9.22
CA THR A 94 -4.16 5.04 -7.95
C THR A 94 -5.68 4.80 -8.03
N PRO A 95 -6.20 3.93 -8.92
CA PRO A 95 -7.65 3.71 -9.01
C PRO A 95 -8.23 2.81 -7.91
N GLY A 96 -7.38 2.04 -7.20
CA GLY A 96 -7.80 1.15 -6.12
C GLY A 96 -7.86 1.88 -4.77
N ILE A 97 -8.79 1.45 -3.91
CA ILE A 97 -8.93 1.94 -2.54
C ILE A 97 -8.92 0.74 -1.58
N SER A 98 -8.06 0.80 -0.57
CA SER A 98 -8.08 -0.12 0.57
C SER A 98 -8.97 0.47 1.66
N LEU A 99 -10.02 -0.26 2.06
CA LEU A 99 -10.96 0.16 3.11
C LEU A 99 -10.63 -0.52 4.44
N HIS A 100 -10.92 0.16 5.54
CA HIS A 100 -10.70 -0.36 6.88
C HIS A 100 -12.00 -0.36 7.70
N ILE A 101 -12.40 -1.52 8.20
CA ILE A 101 -13.71 -1.70 8.87
C ILE A 101 -13.51 -1.88 10.38
N PRO A 102 -14.22 -1.09 11.23
CA PRO A 102 -15.40 -0.29 10.91
C PRO A 102 -15.16 1.21 10.63
N TRP A 103 -13.91 1.67 10.49
CA TRP A 103 -13.63 3.10 10.26
C TRP A 103 -14.32 3.67 9.02
N ASP A 104 -14.48 2.85 7.98
CA ASP A 104 -15.08 3.20 6.70
C ASP A 104 -16.40 2.46 6.43
N GLU A 105 -17.03 1.90 7.46
CA GLU A 105 -18.27 1.15 7.29
C GLU A 105 -19.38 2.07 6.73
N PRO A 106 -19.92 1.78 5.52
CA PRO A 106 -20.96 2.59 4.93
C PRO A 106 -22.34 2.16 5.42
N GLU A 107 -23.26 3.12 5.54
CA GLU A 107 -24.68 2.81 5.73
C GLU A 107 -25.26 2.00 4.54
N SER A 108 -24.82 2.35 3.32
CA SER A 108 -25.22 1.68 2.07
C SER A 108 -24.00 1.28 1.24
N PRO A 109 -23.65 -0.03 1.20
CA PRO A 109 -22.56 -0.51 0.35
C PRO A 109 -22.81 -0.26 -1.15
N ALA A 110 -24.07 -0.32 -1.59
CA ALA A 110 -24.43 -0.08 -3.00
C ALA A 110 -24.21 1.38 -3.41
N GLU A 111 -24.54 2.32 -2.53
CA GLU A 111 -24.28 3.75 -2.74
C GLU A 111 -22.78 4.02 -2.76
N LEU A 112 -22.03 3.48 -1.79
CA LEU A 112 -20.59 3.66 -1.71
C LEU A 112 -19.88 3.14 -2.98
N ARG A 113 -20.27 1.95 -3.45
CA ARG A 113 -19.76 1.37 -4.70
C ARG A 113 -20.07 2.24 -5.91
N SER A 114 -21.31 2.71 -6.04
CA SER A 114 -21.71 3.58 -7.16
C SER A 114 -20.96 4.91 -7.14
N PHE A 115 -20.75 5.46 -5.93
CA PHE A 115 -20.02 6.71 -5.72
C PHE A 115 -18.54 6.62 -6.13
N ALA A 116 -17.87 5.51 -5.81
CA ALA A 116 -16.50 5.25 -6.25
C ALA A 116 -16.42 5.01 -7.76
N GLN A 117 -17.32 4.19 -8.33
CA GLN A 117 -17.34 3.87 -9.76
C GLN A 117 -17.57 5.10 -10.64
N ALA A 118 -18.44 6.02 -10.22
CA ALA A 118 -18.67 7.29 -10.93
C ALA A 118 -17.39 8.14 -11.07
N ARG A 119 -16.38 7.88 -10.23
CA ARG A 119 -15.08 8.59 -10.18
C ARG A 119 -13.94 7.79 -10.80
N GLY A 120 -14.23 6.64 -11.39
CA GLY A 120 -13.22 5.73 -11.95
C GLY A 120 -12.40 5.00 -10.89
N LEU A 121 -12.92 4.89 -9.65
CA LEU A 121 -12.28 4.21 -8.53
C LEU A 121 -12.97 2.87 -8.24
N PHE A 122 -12.24 1.94 -7.63
CA PHE A 122 -12.76 0.67 -7.14
C PHE A 122 -12.15 0.29 -5.79
N PHE A 123 -12.77 -0.66 -5.10
CA PHE A 123 -12.26 -1.18 -3.82
C PHE A 123 -11.42 -2.43 -4.07
N ASP A 124 -10.21 -2.43 -3.55
CA ASP A 124 -9.21 -3.47 -3.79
C ASP A 124 -9.23 -4.53 -2.67
N SER A 125 -8.72 -4.14 -1.48
CA SER A 125 -8.68 -4.98 -0.29
C SER A 125 -9.55 -4.43 0.84
N MET A 126 -10.20 -5.35 1.57
CA MET A 126 -10.84 -5.07 2.85
C MET A 126 -9.83 -5.30 3.98
N ASN A 127 -9.83 -4.44 5.00
CA ASN A 127 -8.96 -4.57 6.19
C ASN A 127 -9.82 -4.64 7.46
N SER A 128 -9.64 -5.69 8.26
CA SER A 128 -10.39 -5.87 9.51
C SER A 128 -9.72 -5.17 10.69
N ASN A 129 -10.47 -4.38 11.47
CA ASN A 129 -10.01 -3.87 12.76
C ASN A 129 -10.40 -4.80 13.92
N THR A 130 -9.44 -5.59 14.43
CA THR A 130 -9.57 -6.27 15.72
C THR A 130 -8.42 -5.95 16.68
N PHE A 131 -7.82 -4.78 16.51
CA PHE A 131 -6.75 -4.24 17.36
C PHE A 131 -7.22 -3.03 18.18
N GLN A 132 -8.46 -2.59 17.98
CA GLN A 132 -9.11 -1.49 18.69
C GLN A 132 -10.54 -1.89 19.07
N ASP A 133 -10.94 -1.59 20.31
CA ASP A 133 -12.32 -1.77 20.77
C ASP A 133 -13.25 -0.74 20.14
N GLN A 134 -14.42 -1.20 19.69
CA GLN A 134 -15.46 -0.33 19.12
C GLN A 134 -16.51 0.04 20.19
N PRO A 135 -17.18 1.22 20.10
CA PRO A 135 -18.09 1.71 21.14
C PRO A 135 -19.20 0.73 21.59
N ALA A 136 -19.68 -0.12 20.69
CA ALA A 136 -20.74 -1.10 20.96
C ALA A 136 -20.23 -2.55 21.07
N GLN A 137 -18.90 -2.75 21.12
CA GLN A 137 -18.29 -4.08 21.15
C GLN A 137 -18.47 -4.74 22.53
N PRO A 138 -19.00 -5.97 22.61
CA PRO A 138 -19.30 -6.59 23.91
C PRO A 138 -18.06 -7.12 24.64
N LEU A 139 -17.04 -7.59 23.90
CA LEU A 139 -15.83 -8.16 24.49
C LEU A 139 -14.60 -7.43 23.97
N SER A 140 -13.73 -6.95 24.86
CA SER A 140 -12.50 -6.22 24.51
C SER A 140 -11.45 -7.09 23.82
N TYR A 141 -10.66 -6.50 22.91
CA TYR A 141 -9.47 -7.07 22.28
C TYR A 141 -8.17 -6.74 22.99
N LYS A 142 -8.22 -6.15 24.19
CA LYS A 142 -7.04 -5.72 24.97
C LYS A 142 -5.95 -6.79 25.14
N PHE A 143 -6.31 -8.07 25.19
CA PHE A 143 -5.35 -9.19 25.34
C PHE A 143 -5.26 -10.07 24.10
N GLY A 144 -5.53 -9.48 22.94
CA GLY A 144 -5.63 -10.15 21.65
C GLY A 144 -7.07 -10.36 21.19
N SER A 145 -7.18 -10.70 19.92
CA SER A 145 -8.41 -10.94 19.20
C SER A 145 -8.48 -12.40 18.73
N LEU A 146 -7.97 -12.69 17.53
CA LEU A 146 -7.99 -14.02 16.91
C LEU A 146 -7.17 -15.08 17.67
N SER A 147 -6.21 -14.68 18.50
CA SER A 147 -5.40 -15.56 19.35
C SER A 147 -5.82 -15.53 20.83
N HIS A 148 -6.87 -14.79 21.18
CA HIS A 148 -7.30 -14.59 22.56
C HIS A 148 -7.63 -15.92 23.27
N THR A 149 -7.36 -16.00 24.57
CA THR A 149 -7.57 -17.25 25.34
C THR A 149 -9.05 -17.61 25.48
N ASP A 150 -9.90 -16.62 25.73
CA ASP A 150 -11.35 -16.78 25.74
C ASP A 150 -11.90 -17.06 24.32
N PRO A 151 -12.56 -18.21 24.10
CA PRO A 151 -13.17 -18.53 22.81
C PRO A 151 -14.30 -17.57 22.39
N ALA A 152 -14.97 -16.88 23.32
CA ALA A 152 -15.99 -15.89 22.97
C ALA A 152 -15.39 -14.66 22.27
N VAL A 153 -14.22 -14.18 22.74
CA VAL A 153 -13.48 -13.08 22.09
C VAL A 153 -13.03 -13.49 20.69
N ARG A 154 -12.53 -14.72 20.53
CA ARG A 154 -12.13 -15.24 19.20
C ARG A 154 -13.31 -15.32 18.25
N ARG A 155 -14.46 -15.84 18.70
CA ARG A 155 -15.68 -15.88 17.88
C ARG A 155 -16.14 -14.49 17.44
N GLN A 156 -16.06 -13.49 18.33
CA GLN A 156 -16.37 -12.10 17.97
C GLN A 156 -15.41 -11.57 16.89
N ALA A 157 -14.11 -11.79 17.04
CA ALA A 157 -13.11 -11.37 16.06
C ALA A 157 -13.27 -12.09 14.71
N VAL A 158 -13.60 -13.38 14.72
CA VAL A 158 -13.94 -14.16 13.52
C VAL A 158 -15.18 -13.57 12.85
N GLU A 159 -16.27 -13.34 13.59
CA GLU A 159 -17.51 -12.78 13.03
C GLU A 159 -17.27 -11.41 12.38
N HIS A 160 -16.48 -10.53 13.01
CA HIS A 160 -16.08 -9.24 12.43
C HIS A 160 -15.37 -9.40 11.08
N ASN A 161 -14.48 -10.38 10.97
CA ASN A 161 -13.82 -10.70 9.70
C ASN A 161 -14.82 -11.23 8.65
N LEU A 162 -15.81 -12.01 9.06
CA LEU A 162 -16.88 -12.48 8.17
C LEU A 162 -17.75 -11.32 7.68
N GLU A 163 -18.04 -10.34 8.54
CA GLU A 163 -18.75 -9.11 8.18
C GLU A 163 -17.95 -8.28 7.17
N CYS A 164 -16.64 -8.13 7.36
CA CYS A 164 -15.75 -7.50 6.38
C CYS A 164 -15.81 -8.18 5.02
N LEU A 165 -15.76 -9.52 4.97
CA LEU A 165 -15.91 -10.30 3.74
C LEU A 165 -17.28 -10.08 3.08
N ARG A 166 -18.37 -10.12 3.86
CA ARG A 166 -19.73 -9.87 3.35
C ARG A 166 -19.88 -8.47 2.78
N LEU A 167 -19.31 -7.46 3.44
CA LEU A 167 -19.29 -6.09 2.96
C LEU A 167 -18.47 -5.95 1.68
N GLY A 168 -17.24 -6.49 1.67
CA GLY A 168 -16.37 -6.44 0.51
C GLY A 168 -16.95 -7.11 -0.73
N MET A 169 -17.69 -8.21 -0.57
CA MET A 169 -18.44 -8.83 -1.67
C MET A 169 -19.48 -7.88 -2.30
N LYS A 170 -20.17 -7.08 -1.49
CA LYS A 170 -21.13 -6.07 -1.97
C LYS A 170 -20.43 -4.91 -2.67
N LEU A 171 -19.24 -4.55 -2.20
CA LEU A 171 -18.41 -3.47 -2.74
C LEU A 171 -17.62 -3.88 -4.00
N GLY A 172 -17.42 -5.19 -4.22
CA GLY A 172 -16.67 -5.73 -5.35
C GLY A 172 -15.17 -5.87 -5.10
N ALA A 173 -14.73 -5.86 -3.83
CA ALA A 173 -13.35 -6.18 -3.44
C ALA A 173 -13.00 -7.63 -3.81
N ARG A 174 -11.71 -7.95 -3.81
CA ARG A 174 -11.21 -9.30 -4.17
C ARG A 174 -10.23 -9.87 -3.15
N SER A 175 -9.85 -9.10 -2.15
CA SER A 175 -9.00 -9.57 -1.07
C SER A 175 -9.46 -9.08 0.29
N HIS A 176 -9.02 -9.81 1.30
CA HIS A 176 -9.22 -9.49 2.70
C HIS A 176 -7.88 -9.58 3.43
N THR A 177 -7.42 -8.48 4.00
CA THR A 177 -6.19 -8.38 4.78
C THR A 177 -6.51 -8.45 6.27
N VAL A 178 -5.77 -9.32 6.96
CA VAL A 178 -5.84 -9.51 8.40
C VAL A 178 -4.49 -9.14 9.02
N TRP A 179 -4.43 -7.94 9.57
CA TRP A 179 -3.43 -7.53 10.55
C TRP A 179 -4.06 -7.50 11.95
N VAL A 180 -3.33 -7.98 12.95
CA VAL A 180 -3.77 -7.97 14.36
C VAL A 180 -2.62 -7.58 15.27
N GLY A 181 -2.94 -6.88 16.37
CA GLY A 181 -1.98 -6.54 17.41
C GLY A 181 -1.74 -7.62 18.46
N ASP A 182 -2.17 -8.85 18.18
CA ASP A 182 -2.18 -9.97 19.12
C ASP A 182 -0.77 -10.34 19.58
N GLY A 183 -0.56 -10.32 20.90
CA GLY A 183 0.74 -10.60 21.49
C GLY A 183 0.79 -10.42 23.00
N GLY A 184 1.99 -10.34 23.54
CA GLY A 184 2.27 -10.08 24.95
C GLY A 184 3.28 -8.96 25.13
N ASN A 185 3.18 -8.26 26.25
CA ASN A 185 4.12 -7.21 26.67
C ASN A 185 5.09 -7.69 27.75
N PHE A 186 4.90 -8.91 28.29
CA PHE A 186 5.76 -9.47 29.34
C PHE A 186 6.11 -10.96 29.10
N PRO A 187 7.34 -11.39 29.46
CA PRO A 187 7.68 -12.80 29.56
C PRO A 187 6.69 -13.58 30.42
N GLY A 188 6.20 -14.71 29.90
CA GLY A 188 5.25 -15.58 30.60
C GLY A 188 3.76 -15.17 30.48
N GLN A 189 3.44 -13.98 29.94
CA GLN A 189 2.05 -13.54 29.74
C GLN A 189 1.31 -14.42 28.72
N VAL A 190 1.98 -14.76 27.62
CA VAL A 190 1.41 -15.53 26.52
C VAL A 190 2.18 -16.84 26.36
N HIS A 191 1.47 -17.96 26.34
CA HIS A 191 2.05 -19.22 25.89
C HIS A 191 2.17 -19.19 24.36
N LEU A 192 3.38 -18.91 23.85
CA LEU A 192 3.66 -18.64 22.43
C LEU A 192 3.04 -19.68 21.47
N ARG A 193 3.29 -20.99 21.68
CA ARG A 193 2.72 -22.05 20.81
C ARG A 193 1.18 -22.05 20.79
N LYS A 194 0.55 -22.05 21.96
CA LYS A 194 -0.92 -22.06 22.07
C LYS A 194 -1.56 -20.80 21.48
N ALA A 195 -0.87 -19.66 21.47
CA ALA A 195 -1.38 -18.44 20.85
C ALA A 195 -1.43 -18.58 19.33
N LEU A 196 -0.36 -19.13 18.72
CA LEU A 196 -0.33 -19.42 17.29
C LEU A 196 -1.37 -20.48 16.89
N GLU A 197 -1.54 -21.53 17.69
CA GLU A 197 -2.60 -22.56 17.48
C GLU A 197 -3.99 -21.91 17.43
N ARG A 198 -4.32 -21.05 18.41
CA ARG A 198 -5.61 -20.34 18.44
C ARG A 198 -5.80 -19.39 17.27
N TYR A 199 -4.74 -18.66 16.90
CA TYR A 199 -4.75 -17.77 15.73
C TYR A 199 -5.05 -18.54 14.44
N LEU A 200 -4.36 -19.67 14.23
CA LEU A 200 -4.60 -20.55 13.09
C LEU A 200 -6.02 -21.12 13.08
N ASP A 201 -6.54 -21.54 14.22
CA ASP A 201 -7.92 -22.05 14.30
C ASP A 201 -8.95 -20.97 13.91
N SER A 202 -8.78 -19.74 14.39
CA SER A 202 -9.63 -18.61 14.01
C SER A 202 -9.51 -18.28 12.52
N LEU A 203 -8.30 -18.25 11.96
CA LEU A 203 -8.10 -18.02 10.52
C LEU A 203 -8.68 -19.14 9.66
N ARG A 204 -8.67 -20.40 10.13
CA ARG A 204 -9.33 -21.51 9.41
C ARG A 204 -10.84 -21.31 9.30
N GLU A 205 -11.48 -20.71 10.31
CA GLU A 205 -12.90 -20.36 10.24
C GLU A 205 -13.16 -19.27 9.19
N ILE A 206 -12.34 -18.22 9.17
CA ILE A 206 -12.42 -17.14 8.17
C ILE A 206 -12.15 -17.69 6.76
N TYR A 207 -11.10 -18.50 6.59
CA TYR A 207 -10.69 -19.07 5.31
C TYR A 207 -11.75 -20.00 4.71
N ARG A 208 -12.49 -20.75 5.55
CA ARG A 208 -13.56 -21.66 5.09
C ARG A 208 -14.67 -20.93 4.32
N VAL A 209 -14.97 -19.69 4.67
CA VAL A 209 -16.01 -18.89 4.03
C VAL A 209 -15.47 -17.86 3.03
N LEU A 210 -14.15 -17.85 2.80
CA LEU A 210 -13.54 -17.02 1.77
C LEU A 210 -14.20 -17.34 0.41
N PRO A 211 -14.70 -16.35 -0.34
CA PRO A 211 -15.36 -16.61 -1.61
C PRO A 211 -14.41 -17.20 -2.67
N GLU A 212 -14.97 -17.80 -3.72
CA GLU A 212 -14.19 -18.22 -4.88
C GLU A 212 -13.52 -17.00 -5.55
N GLY A 213 -12.27 -17.15 -5.98
CA GLY A 213 -11.49 -16.07 -6.60
C GLY A 213 -10.99 -14.99 -5.63
N TRP A 214 -11.35 -15.06 -4.34
CA TRP A 214 -10.82 -14.16 -3.31
C TRP A 214 -9.50 -14.65 -2.74
N ARG A 215 -8.71 -13.70 -2.25
CA ARG A 215 -7.45 -13.93 -1.56
C ARG A 215 -7.52 -13.46 -0.11
N LEU A 216 -7.01 -14.28 0.81
CA LEU A 216 -6.78 -13.92 2.20
C LEU A 216 -5.32 -13.53 2.36
N PHE A 217 -5.08 -12.33 2.85
CA PHE A 217 -3.76 -11.81 3.18
C PHE A 217 -3.60 -11.79 4.69
N ILE A 218 -2.48 -12.30 5.18
CA ILE A 218 -2.08 -12.11 6.59
C ILE A 218 -0.78 -11.32 6.63
N GLU A 219 -0.76 -10.31 7.48
CA GLU A 219 0.29 -9.31 7.53
C GLU A 219 1.10 -9.48 8.81
N HIS A 220 2.38 -9.84 8.67
CA HIS A 220 3.27 -9.98 9.81
C HIS A 220 3.79 -8.63 10.28
N LYS A 221 4.06 -8.52 11.58
CA LYS A 221 4.67 -7.33 12.19
C LYS A 221 5.51 -7.70 13.40
N LEU A 222 6.76 -7.23 13.42
CA LEU A 222 7.71 -7.57 14.48
C LEU A 222 7.20 -7.23 15.88
N TYR A 223 6.72 -6.01 16.07
CA TYR A 223 6.25 -5.48 17.35
C TYR A 223 5.26 -4.34 17.10
N GLU A 224 4.65 -3.83 18.18
CA GLU A 224 3.64 -2.77 18.19
C GLU A 224 2.27 -3.24 17.65
N PRO A 225 1.24 -3.28 18.50
CA PRO A 225 1.16 -2.82 19.89
C PRO A 225 1.75 -3.78 20.94
N ALA A 226 2.15 -5.00 20.55
CA ALA A 226 2.80 -5.94 21.46
C ALA A 226 4.32 -5.67 21.53
N PHE A 227 4.86 -5.51 22.74
CA PHE A 227 6.25 -5.06 22.94
C PHE A 227 7.22 -6.13 23.48
N TYR A 228 6.74 -7.38 23.66
CA TYR A 228 7.61 -8.50 24.01
C TYR A 228 7.52 -9.64 22.99
N SER A 229 6.31 -10.04 22.60
CA SER A 229 6.09 -11.08 21.59
C SER A 229 4.81 -10.81 20.79
N THR A 230 4.89 -10.79 19.46
CA THR A 230 3.72 -10.74 18.56
C THR A 230 3.43 -12.15 18.04
N VAL A 231 2.15 -12.52 17.87
CA VAL A 231 1.78 -13.87 17.39
C VAL A 231 2.23 -14.10 15.95
N LEU A 232 2.08 -13.10 15.08
CA LEU A 232 2.52 -13.13 13.69
C LEU A 232 3.70 -12.17 13.49
N ASN A 233 4.83 -12.48 14.13
CA ASN A 233 5.96 -11.54 14.27
C ASN A 233 6.82 -11.37 13.00
N ASP A 234 6.86 -12.35 12.10
CA ASP A 234 7.74 -12.31 10.93
C ASP A 234 7.19 -13.12 9.73
N TRP A 235 7.88 -12.99 8.61
CA TRP A 235 7.54 -13.68 7.36
C TRP A 235 7.63 -15.21 7.47
N GLY A 236 8.43 -15.76 8.39
CA GLY A 236 8.56 -17.20 8.60
C GLY A 236 7.31 -17.78 9.25
N THR A 237 6.81 -17.12 10.28
CA THR A 237 5.52 -17.47 10.91
C THR A 237 4.36 -17.22 9.95
N SER A 238 4.39 -16.10 9.20
CA SER A 238 3.41 -15.81 8.15
C SER A 238 3.38 -16.92 7.09
N TYR A 239 4.54 -17.31 6.57
CA TYR A 239 4.67 -18.39 5.59
C TYR A 239 4.10 -19.72 6.11
N HIS A 240 4.42 -20.10 7.35
CA HIS A 240 3.85 -21.29 7.97
C HIS A 240 2.33 -21.22 7.99
N CYS A 241 1.75 -20.11 8.45
CA CYS A 241 0.30 -19.96 8.54
C CYS A 241 -0.41 -20.04 7.19
N VAL A 242 0.09 -19.35 6.16
CA VAL A 242 -0.54 -19.35 4.84
C VAL A 242 -0.42 -20.70 4.12
N ARG A 243 0.63 -21.47 4.44
CA ARG A 243 0.77 -22.87 3.99
C ARG A 243 -0.25 -23.78 4.65
N GLU A 244 -0.49 -23.61 5.96
CA GLU A 244 -1.47 -24.39 6.71
C GLU A 244 -2.93 -24.08 6.34
N LEU A 245 -3.23 -22.86 5.88
CA LEU A 245 -4.59 -22.45 5.50
C LEU A 245 -4.99 -22.96 4.10
N GLY A 246 -4.10 -22.83 3.11
CA GLY A 246 -4.33 -23.35 1.77
C GLY A 246 -3.94 -22.38 0.66
N GLU A 247 -4.36 -22.68 -0.57
CA GLU A 247 -3.89 -22.00 -1.78
C GLU A 247 -4.33 -20.54 -1.89
N ARG A 248 -5.46 -20.16 -1.28
CA ARG A 248 -6.00 -18.79 -1.34
C ARG A 248 -5.46 -17.87 -0.24
N ALA A 249 -4.59 -18.37 0.63
CA ALA A 249 -3.95 -17.61 1.70
C ALA A 249 -2.52 -17.24 1.31
N PHE A 250 -2.15 -15.98 1.53
CA PHE A 250 -0.87 -15.41 1.16
C PHE A 250 -0.35 -14.45 2.23
N SER A 251 0.97 -14.28 2.25
CA SER A 251 1.64 -13.33 3.12
C SER A 251 1.62 -11.94 2.48
N LEU A 252 1.25 -10.93 3.24
CA LEU A 252 1.37 -9.53 2.86
C LEU A 252 2.62 -8.94 3.53
N VAL A 253 3.42 -8.24 2.74
CA VAL A 253 4.69 -7.65 3.19
C VAL A 253 4.52 -6.15 3.33
N ASP A 254 4.51 -5.68 4.57
CA ASP A 254 4.67 -4.26 4.89
C ASP A 254 6.16 -3.93 5.06
N LEU A 255 6.64 -2.83 4.48
CA LEU A 255 8.07 -2.50 4.48
C LEU A 255 8.60 -2.08 5.87
N GLY A 256 7.78 -1.43 6.70
CA GLY A 256 8.10 -0.97 8.06
C GLY A 256 8.11 -2.07 9.11
N HIS A 257 7.52 -3.23 8.81
CA HIS A 257 7.22 -4.29 9.79
C HIS A 257 8.36 -5.26 10.15
N HIS A 258 9.60 -4.96 9.75
CA HIS A 258 10.74 -5.86 9.88
C HIS A 258 11.73 -5.44 10.97
N ALA A 259 12.54 -6.39 11.44
CA ALA A 259 13.63 -6.08 12.36
C ALA A 259 14.69 -5.18 11.70
N PRO A 260 15.46 -4.41 12.47
CA PRO A 260 16.54 -3.59 11.94
C PRO A 260 17.51 -4.40 11.07
N ASN A 261 17.87 -3.84 9.91
CA ASN A 261 18.81 -4.42 8.93
C ASN A 261 18.35 -5.71 8.23
N VAL A 262 17.08 -6.10 8.35
CA VAL A 262 16.53 -7.20 7.56
C VAL A 262 16.61 -6.86 6.07
N ASN A 263 17.09 -7.83 5.28
CA ASN A 263 17.02 -7.76 3.82
C ASN A 263 15.59 -8.14 3.40
N ILE A 264 14.78 -7.13 3.06
CA ILE A 264 13.35 -7.29 2.76
C ILE A 264 13.17 -7.87 1.36
N GLU A 265 13.96 -7.42 0.39
CA GLU A 265 13.94 -7.92 -0.98
C GLU A 265 14.24 -9.43 -1.07
N MET A 266 15.05 -9.99 -0.15
CA MET A 266 15.21 -11.44 -0.02
C MET A 266 13.93 -12.12 0.47
N ILE A 267 13.19 -11.52 1.42
CA ILE A 267 11.90 -12.06 1.88
C ILE A 267 10.91 -12.11 0.71
N VAL A 268 10.85 -11.03 -0.07
CA VAL A 268 10.05 -10.94 -1.29
C VAL A 268 10.42 -12.09 -2.24
N ALA A 269 11.69 -12.25 -2.58
CA ALA A 269 12.17 -13.33 -3.45
C ALA A 269 11.76 -14.72 -2.94
N ARG A 270 11.83 -14.98 -1.62
CA ARG A 270 11.41 -16.25 -1.01
C ARG A 270 9.91 -16.46 -1.11
N LEU A 271 9.10 -15.45 -0.81
CA LEU A 271 7.65 -15.56 -0.91
C LEU A 271 7.18 -15.76 -2.35
N ILE A 272 7.85 -15.14 -3.33
CA ILE A 272 7.64 -15.41 -4.76
C ILE A 272 7.98 -16.86 -5.08
N GLN A 273 9.17 -17.31 -4.70
CA GLN A 273 9.64 -18.68 -4.95
C GLN A 273 8.67 -19.74 -4.41
N PHE A 274 8.04 -19.48 -3.26
CA PHE A 274 7.09 -20.40 -2.64
C PHE A 274 5.63 -20.17 -3.03
N GLY A 275 5.35 -19.23 -3.95
CA GLY A 275 3.99 -18.91 -4.40
C GLY A 275 3.10 -18.35 -3.29
N LYS A 276 3.69 -17.65 -2.31
CA LYS A 276 3.02 -17.14 -1.11
C LYS A 276 3.12 -15.62 -0.92
N LEU A 277 3.65 -14.89 -1.90
CA LEU A 277 3.57 -13.43 -1.92
C LEU A 277 2.16 -12.99 -2.36
N GLY A 278 1.40 -12.40 -1.44
CA GLY A 278 0.05 -11.90 -1.72
C GLY A 278 0.05 -10.47 -2.23
N GLY A 279 0.88 -9.63 -1.62
CA GLY A 279 0.97 -8.22 -1.95
C GLY A 279 1.85 -7.45 -0.97
N PHE A 280 1.78 -6.13 -1.08
CA PHE A 280 2.60 -5.18 -0.34
C PHE A 280 1.78 -4.08 0.30
N HIS A 281 2.17 -3.72 1.50
CA HIS A 281 1.93 -2.40 2.07
C HIS A 281 3.22 -1.58 1.92
N PHE A 282 3.14 -0.54 1.11
CA PHE A 282 4.27 0.31 0.77
C PHE A 282 4.28 1.56 1.66
N ASN A 283 5.42 1.76 2.32
CA ASN A 283 5.83 2.92 3.09
C ASN A 283 7.36 3.03 3.04
N ASP A 284 7.90 3.99 3.77
CA ASP A 284 9.31 3.99 4.13
C ASP A 284 9.48 4.21 5.63
N SER A 285 10.67 3.90 6.14
CA SER A 285 10.96 4.00 7.56
C SER A 285 12.45 4.13 7.83
N LYS A 286 12.80 4.58 9.04
CA LYS A 286 14.19 4.66 9.50
C LYS A 286 14.40 3.87 10.79
N TYR A 287 13.42 3.83 11.70
CA TYR A 287 13.60 3.27 13.03
C TYR A 287 12.75 2.03 13.27
N GLY A 288 11.45 2.12 13.03
CA GLY A 288 10.53 0.99 13.14
C GLY A 288 9.47 1.08 12.06
N ASP A 289 8.22 0.90 12.48
CA ASP A 289 7.07 1.14 11.62
C ASP A 289 6.72 2.63 11.62
N ASP A 290 7.49 3.40 10.86
CA ASP A 290 7.39 4.86 10.87
C ASP A 290 6.30 5.40 9.91
N ASP A 291 5.77 4.54 9.03
CA ASP A 291 4.69 4.84 8.07
C ASP A 291 4.93 6.07 7.16
N LEU A 292 6.18 6.30 6.73
CA LEU A 292 6.55 7.48 5.95
C LEU A 292 6.26 7.33 4.45
N ASP A 293 6.35 8.44 3.74
CA ASP A 293 6.31 8.55 2.29
C ASP A 293 7.23 7.51 1.61
N SER A 294 6.69 6.70 0.71
CA SER A 294 7.42 5.61 0.04
C SER A 294 8.63 6.14 -0.72
N GLY A 295 9.81 5.57 -0.47
CA GLY A 295 11.06 5.97 -1.13
C GLY A 295 11.70 7.26 -0.58
N SER A 296 11.12 7.89 0.45
CA SER A 296 11.64 9.14 1.03
C SER A 296 12.92 8.96 1.85
N ILE A 297 13.22 7.76 2.34
CA ILE A 297 14.38 7.45 3.20
C ILE A 297 15.34 6.49 2.51
N LYS A 298 14.83 5.38 1.96
CA LYS A 298 15.60 4.29 1.35
C LYS A 298 15.12 4.01 -0.10
N PRO A 299 15.22 4.96 -1.04
CA PRO A 299 14.76 4.77 -2.42
C PRO A 299 15.46 3.60 -3.13
N PHE A 300 16.72 3.31 -2.78
CA PHE A 300 17.41 2.15 -3.35
C PHE A 300 16.86 0.81 -2.85
N GLN A 301 16.40 0.71 -1.59
CA GLN A 301 15.73 -0.51 -1.09
C GLN A 301 14.41 -0.73 -1.83
N LEU A 302 13.63 0.33 -2.03
CA LEU A 302 12.40 0.26 -2.81
C LEU A 302 12.66 -0.23 -4.24
N PHE A 303 13.70 0.30 -4.90
CA PHE A 303 14.16 -0.20 -6.20
C PHE A 303 14.57 -1.68 -6.16
N LEU A 304 15.29 -2.14 -5.13
CA LEU A 304 15.70 -3.55 -5.01
C LEU A 304 14.50 -4.49 -4.80
N ILE A 305 13.45 -4.04 -4.09
CA ILE A 305 12.20 -4.79 -3.98
C ILE A 305 11.54 -4.91 -5.36
N PHE A 306 11.39 -3.81 -6.09
CA PHE A 306 10.86 -3.85 -7.46
C PHE A 306 11.74 -4.62 -8.44
N ASN A 307 13.06 -4.70 -8.21
CA ASN A 307 13.95 -5.54 -9.00
C ASN A 307 13.50 -7.01 -8.97
N GLU A 308 13.18 -7.55 -7.79
CA GLU A 308 12.68 -8.93 -7.63
C GLU A 308 11.30 -9.12 -8.26
N LEU A 309 10.43 -8.12 -8.13
CA LEU A 309 9.08 -8.16 -8.70
C LEU A 309 9.11 -8.18 -10.24
N VAL A 310 9.92 -7.32 -10.83
CA VAL A 310 10.11 -7.28 -12.28
C VAL A 310 10.83 -8.51 -12.80
N ASP A 311 11.78 -9.06 -12.03
CA ASP A 311 12.43 -10.33 -12.37
C ASP A 311 11.40 -11.46 -12.49
N ALA A 312 10.54 -11.60 -11.47
CA ALA A 312 9.47 -12.59 -11.44
C ALA A 312 8.43 -12.38 -12.56
N GLU A 313 8.07 -11.12 -12.86
CA GLU A 313 7.20 -10.76 -13.97
C GLU A 313 7.79 -11.20 -15.31
N GLN A 314 9.06 -10.87 -15.57
CA GLN A 314 9.75 -11.19 -16.84
C GLN A 314 10.03 -12.68 -16.99
N ALA A 315 10.32 -13.38 -15.88
CA ALA A 315 10.43 -14.83 -15.82
C ALA A 315 9.08 -15.55 -15.94
N ARG A 316 7.96 -14.80 -15.91
CA ARG A 316 6.57 -15.31 -16.00
C ARG A 316 6.29 -16.38 -14.96
N ILE A 317 6.67 -16.12 -13.71
CA ILE A 317 6.38 -17.02 -12.59
C ILE A 317 4.87 -17.30 -12.53
N PRO A 318 4.42 -18.57 -12.49
CA PRO A 318 3.00 -18.89 -12.47
C PRO A 318 2.27 -18.26 -11.29
N ALA A 319 1.05 -17.76 -11.53
CA ALA A 319 0.19 -17.12 -10.52
C ALA A 319 0.83 -15.94 -9.77
N PHE A 320 1.87 -15.31 -10.34
CA PHE A 320 2.47 -14.07 -9.82
C PHE A 320 1.59 -12.86 -10.16
N ASP A 321 0.83 -12.40 -9.18
CA ASP A 321 -0.08 -11.25 -9.28
C ASP A 321 -0.16 -10.49 -7.95
N PRO A 322 0.96 -9.99 -7.39
CA PRO A 322 0.94 -9.35 -6.09
C PRO A 322 0.05 -8.09 -6.09
N ALA A 323 -0.75 -7.91 -5.04
CA ALA A 323 -1.47 -6.65 -4.82
C ALA A 323 -0.49 -5.55 -4.35
N TYR A 324 -0.61 -4.34 -4.88
CA TYR A 324 0.19 -3.19 -4.47
C TYR A 324 -0.70 -2.18 -3.76
N MET A 325 -0.44 -1.90 -2.49
CA MET A 325 -1.21 -0.97 -1.66
C MET A 325 -0.22 -0.06 -0.93
N LEU A 326 -0.55 1.22 -0.78
CA LEU A 326 0.14 2.09 0.17
C LEU A 326 -0.43 1.85 1.57
N ASP A 327 0.40 1.92 2.60
CA ASP A 327 -0.01 1.96 4.01
C ASP A 327 0.88 2.95 4.74
N GLN A 328 0.37 4.15 5.01
CA GLN A 328 1.18 5.31 5.40
C GLN A 328 0.40 6.25 6.32
N SER A 329 1.13 7.02 7.14
CA SER A 329 0.60 7.96 8.12
C SER A 329 1.24 9.34 7.95
N HIS A 330 0.47 10.25 7.34
CA HIS A 330 0.95 11.59 6.97
C HIS A 330 0.79 12.57 8.13
N ASN A 331 1.79 12.63 9.02
CA ASN A 331 1.69 13.35 10.29
C ASN A 331 1.99 14.87 10.18
N VAL A 332 2.79 15.28 9.19
CA VAL A 332 3.35 16.65 9.09
C VAL A 332 3.26 17.25 7.68
N THR A 333 2.42 16.66 6.84
CA THR A 333 2.25 17.01 5.42
C THR A 333 0.76 17.01 5.07
N ASP A 334 0.40 17.60 3.93
CA ASP A 334 -0.91 17.36 3.34
C ASP A 334 -0.96 15.88 2.88
N PRO A 335 -1.93 15.08 3.36
CA PRO A 335 -2.00 13.66 3.01
C PRO A 335 -2.14 13.41 1.51
N ILE A 336 -2.85 14.29 0.78
CA ILE A 336 -3.04 14.15 -0.67
C ILE A 336 -1.70 14.35 -1.40
N GLU A 337 -0.90 15.35 -0.99
CA GLU A 337 0.43 15.60 -1.57
C GLU A 337 1.38 14.42 -1.36
N SER A 338 1.35 13.84 -0.16
CA SER A 338 2.22 12.74 0.25
C SER A 338 1.89 11.44 -0.50
N LEU A 339 0.59 11.14 -0.64
CA LEU A 339 0.14 9.97 -1.40
C LEU A 339 0.42 10.08 -2.90
N MET A 340 0.27 11.28 -3.49
CA MET A 340 0.67 11.49 -4.89
C MET A 340 2.17 11.29 -5.08
N THR A 341 2.98 11.80 -4.16
CA THR A 341 4.43 11.67 -4.20
C THR A 341 4.86 10.21 -4.03
N SER A 342 4.30 9.52 -3.04
CA SER A 342 4.55 8.10 -2.77
C SER A 342 4.17 7.21 -3.95
N ALA A 343 2.99 7.41 -4.55
CA ALA A 343 2.59 6.69 -5.75
C ALA A 343 3.53 6.95 -6.95
N GLY A 344 4.06 8.17 -7.06
CA GLY A 344 5.09 8.53 -8.03
C GLY A 344 6.40 7.77 -7.83
N GLU A 345 6.87 7.64 -6.60
CA GLU A 345 8.10 6.91 -6.27
C GLU A 345 7.97 5.38 -6.47
N LEU A 346 6.80 4.80 -6.22
CA LEU A 346 6.54 3.40 -6.59
C LEU A 346 6.62 3.21 -8.11
N GLY A 347 5.99 4.11 -8.88
CA GLY A 347 6.10 4.12 -10.34
C GLY A 347 7.54 4.28 -10.83
N ARG A 348 8.33 5.14 -10.17
CA ARG A 348 9.77 5.34 -10.44
C ARG A 348 10.55 4.05 -10.26
N ALA A 349 10.43 3.42 -9.09
CA ALA A 349 11.14 2.18 -8.77
C ALA A 349 10.74 1.05 -9.74
N TYR A 350 9.45 0.94 -10.07
CA TYR A 350 8.94 -0.03 -11.05
C TYR A 350 9.55 0.17 -12.45
N VAL A 351 9.54 1.40 -12.98
CA VAL A 351 10.12 1.70 -14.31
C VAL A 351 11.63 1.50 -14.31
N GLN A 352 12.33 1.92 -13.24
CA GLN A 352 13.76 1.68 -13.09
C GLN A 352 14.09 0.18 -13.06
N ALA A 353 13.30 -0.65 -12.39
CA ALA A 353 13.51 -2.10 -12.37
C ALA A 353 13.34 -2.75 -13.76
N HIS A 354 12.52 -2.18 -14.64
CA HIS A 354 12.41 -2.57 -16.06
C HIS A 354 13.59 -2.10 -16.93
N LEU A 355 14.46 -1.21 -16.44
CA LEU A 355 15.68 -0.79 -17.13
C LEU A 355 16.89 -1.72 -16.89
N VAL A 356 16.76 -2.69 -15.99
CA VAL A 356 17.83 -3.65 -15.68
C VAL A 356 18.03 -4.59 -16.87
N ASP A 357 19.27 -4.66 -17.35
CA ASP A 357 19.67 -5.65 -18.37
C ASP A 357 19.81 -7.02 -17.71
N ARG A 358 18.75 -7.85 -17.80
CA ARG A 358 18.68 -9.17 -17.18
C ARG A 358 19.72 -10.14 -17.73
N GLY A 359 20.01 -10.07 -19.03
CA GLY A 359 21.01 -10.94 -19.66
C GLY A 359 22.40 -10.68 -19.08
N ARG A 360 22.82 -9.41 -19.07
CA ARG A 360 24.11 -9.02 -18.47
C ARG A 360 24.18 -9.27 -16.97
N LEU A 361 23.09 -8.99 -16.24
CA LEU A 361 23.06 -9.25 -14.80
C LEU A 361 23.28 -10.74 -14.52
N ALA A 362 22.62 -11.63 -15.25
CA ALA A 362 22.78 -13.07 -15.12
C ALA A 362 24.22 -13.53 -15.46
N GLU A 363 24.81 -13.00 -16.54
CA GLU A 363 26.21 -13.28 -16.88
C GLU A 363 27.18 -12.88 -15.76
N HIS A 364 27.00 -11.70 -15.17
CA HIS A 364 27.82 -11.24 -14.04
C HIS A 364 27.60 -12.09 -12.77
N GLN A 365 26.37 -12.52 -12.52
CA GLN A 365 26.03 -13.39 -11.37
C GLN A 365 26.67 -14.77 -11.49
N GLU A 366 26.50 -15.45 -12.64
CA GLU A 366 27.07 -16.78 -12.91
C GLU A 366 28.62 -16.73 -12.98
N GLY A 367 29.18 -15.60 -13.41
CA GLY A 367 30.63 -15.35 -13.40
C GLY A 367 31.21 -14.92 -12.04
N ASN A 368 30.36 -14.77 -11.00
CA ASN A 368 30.73 -14.24 -9.69
C ASN A 368 31.37 -12.83 -9.72
N ASP A 369 31.06 -12.00 -10.73
CA ASP A 369 31.50 -10.61 -10.80
C ASP A 369 30.54 -9.71 -10.03
N ALA A 370 30.74 -9.66 -8.71
CA ALA A 370 29.89 -8.89 -7.81
C ALA A 370 29.86 -7.38 -8.14
N LEU A 371 30.95 -6.81 -8.66
CA LEU A 371 31.02 -5.38 -8.95
C LEU A 371 30.23 -5.05 -10.21
N LEU A 372 30.38 -5.84 -11.28
CA LEU A 372 29.59 -5.63 -12.49
C LEU A 372 28.11 -5.96 -12.28
N ALA A 373 27.77 -6.96 -11.47
CA ALA A 373 26.38 -7.23 -11.09
C ALA A 373 25.74 -6.02 -10.38
N LEU A 374 26.45 -5.42 -9.41
CA LEU A 374 25.97 -4.19 -8.75
C LEU A 374 25.86 -3.02 -9.73
N GLN A 375 26.82 -2.86 -10.65
CA GLN A 375 26.78 -1.79 -11.66
C GLN A 375 25.60 -1.94 -12.61
N SER A 376 25.22 -3.17 -12.99
CA SER A 376 24.02 -3.43 -13.80
C SER A 376 22.75 -2.88 -13.13
N LEU A 377 22.61 -3.09 -11.82
CA LEU A 377 21.48 -2.54 -11.05
C LEU A 377 21.59 -1.02 -10.88
N LYS A 378 22.78 -0.51 -10.54
CA LYS A 378 23.00 0.94 -10.34
C LYS A 378 22.79 1.76 -11.60
N GLN A 379 23.13 1.23 -12.78
CA GLN A 379 22.88 1.91 -14.05
C GLN A 379 21.37 2.14 -14.28
N ALA A 380 20.55 1.15 -13.94
CA ALA A 380 19.10 1.27 -14.01
C ALA A 380 18.57 2.28 -12.96
N PHE A 381 18.97 2.12 -11.70
CA PHE A 381 18.56 3.00 -10.60
C PHE A 381 18.97 4.47 -10.76
N HIS A 382 20.14 4.76 -11.30
CA HIS A 382 20.59 6.15 -11.53
C HIS A 382 19.97 6.79 -12.78
N THR A 383 19.23 6.04 -13.60
CA THR A 383 18.50 6.63 -14.72
C THR A 383 17.35 7.46 -14.14
N ASP A 384 17.34 8.77 -14.42
CA ASP A 384 16.19 9.61 -14.11
C ASP A 384 15.05 9.27 -15.08
N VAL A 385 14.00 8.67 -14.54
CA VAL A 385 12.83 8.22 -15.29
C VAL A 385 11.64 9.18 -15.16
N GLU A 386 11.81 10.35 -14.53
CA GLU A 386 10.71 11.32 -14.39
C GLU A 386 10.05 11.69 -15.74
N PRO A 387 10.80 11.88 -16.85
CA PRO A 387 10.17 12.18 -18.14
C PRO A 387 9.20 11.07 -18.60
N ILE A 388 9.51 9.80 -18.32
CA ILE A 388 8.62 8.66 -18.63
C ILE A 388 7.35 8.74 -17.79
N LEU A 389 7.48 8.96 -16.48
CA LEU A 389 6.34 9.03 -15.56
C LEU A 389 5.43 10.21 -15.89
N ALA A 390 6.01 11.39 -16.12
CA ALA A 390 5.29 12.60 -16.49
C ALA A 390 4.58 12.45 -17.85
N MET A 391 5.23 11.83 -18.84
CA MET A 391 4.62 11.54 -20.14
C MET A 391 3.46 10.54 -20.00
N ALA A 392 3.62 9.48 -19.20
CA ALA A 392 2.56 8.53 -18.92
C ALA A 392 1.35 9.20 -18.26
N ARG A 393 1.56 10.04 -17.24
CA ARG A 393 0.50 10.85 -16.61
C ARG A 393 -0.18 11.75 -17.62
N HIS A 394 0.59 12.53 -18.39
CA HIS A 394 0.07 13.48 -19.36
C HIS A 394 -0.84 12.80 -20.40
N ARG A 395 -0.38 11.69 -21.00
CA ARG A 395 -1.14 10.92 -22.00
C ARG A 395 -2.42 10.31 -21.42
N ALA A 396 -2.44 10.00 -20.12
CA ALA A 396 -3.62 9.51 -19.40
C ALA A 396 -4.52 10.64 -18.86
N GLY A 397 -4.27 11.91 -19.21
CA GLY A 397 -5.04 13.07 -18.74
C GLY A 397 -4.74 13.47 -17.28
N GLY A 398 -3.62 13.00 -16.73
CA GLY A 398 -3.07 13.44 -15.44
C GLY A 398 -2.14 14.65 -15.56
N ALA A 399 -1.56 15.05 -14.43
CA ALA A 399 -0.69 16.21 -14.35
C ALA A 399 0.77 15.86 -14.63
N ILE A 400 1.44 16.70 -15.44
CA ILE A 400 2.90 16.65 -15.62
C ILE A 400 3.59 16.90 -14.27
N ASP A 401 3.10 17.88 -13.50
CA ASP A 401 3.56 18.26 -12.17
C ASP A 401 2.39 18.15 -11.17
N PRO A 402 2.15 16.97 -10.58
CA PRO A 402 1.00 16.73 -9.70
C PRO A 402 0.90 17.69 -8.53
N LEU A 403 2.01 17.95 -7.84
CA LEU A 403 2.05 18.86 -6.69
C LEU A 403 1.77 20.31 -7.11
N GLY A 404 2.39 20.77 -8.19
CA GLY A 404 2.16 22.12 -8.71
C GLY A 404 0.71 22.35 -9.11
N VAL A 405 0.06 21.37 -9.76
CA VAL A 405 -1.36 21.44 -10.13
C VAL A 405 -2.25 21.39 -8.90
N TYR A 406 -1.99 20.49 -7.95
CA TYR A 406 -2.76 20.40 -6.71
C TYR A 406 -2.76 21.73 -5.95
N ARG A 407 -1.57 22.30 -5.72
CA ARG A 407 -1.42 23.57 -5.01
C ARG A 407 -2.06 24.73 -5.76
N SER A 408 -1.83 24.85 -7.07
CA SER A 408 -2.40 25.93 -7.89
C SER A 408 -3.91 25.79 -8.09
N SER A 409 -4.48 24.60 -7.88
CA SER A 409 -5.92 24.40 -7.92
C SER A 409 -6.60 25.06 -6.72
N GLY A 410 -5.95 25.15 -5.56
CA GLY A 410 -6.56 25.59 -4.31
C GLY A 410 -7.46 24.54 -3.65
N TYR A 411 -7.21 23.25 -3.90
CA TYR A 411 -8.06 22.15 -3.41
C TYR A 411 -8.21 22.18 -1.89
N ARG A 412 -7.09 22.16 -1.18
CA ARG A 412 -7.06 22.15 0.28
C ARG A 412 -7.83 23.32 0.90
N GLN A 413 -7.69 24.52 0.34
CA GLN A 413 -8.40 25.71 0.84
C GLN A 413 -9.91 25.58 0.69
N ARG A 414 -10.39 25.04 -0.44
CA ARG A 414 -11.83 24.80 -0.64
C ARG A 414 -12.36 23.67 0.24
N ALA A 415 -11.60 22.57 0.38
CA ALA A 415 -11.93 21.49 1.30
C ALA A 415 -12.04 22.02 2.74
N ALA A 416 -11.13 22.91 3.17
CA ALA A 416 -11.17 23.54 4.49
C ALA A 416 -12.41 24.40 4.72
N GLN A 417 -12.94 25.07 3.69
CA GLN A 417 -14.18 25.83 3.78
C GLN A 417 -15.42 24.92 3.86
N ALA A 418 -15.42 23.82 3.10
CA ALA A 418 -16.54 22.88 3.03
C ALA A 418 -16.59 21.91 4.23
N ARG A 419 -15.43 21.59 4.81
CA ARG A 419 -15.23 20.64 5.90
C ARG A 419 -14.60 21.41 7.07
N PRO A 420 -15.40 22.19 7.83
CA PRO A 420 -14.87 22.98 8.94
C PRO A 420 -14.20 22.07 9.96
N ALA A 421 -13.06 22.53 10.49
CA ALA A 421 -12.26 21.76 11.42
C ALA A 421 -13.09 21.33 12.62
N THR A 422 -13.02 20.04 12.94
CA THR A 422 -13.46 19.54 14.24
C THR A 422 -12.22 19.44 15.12
N ALA A 423 -12.23 20.10 16.28
CA ALA A 423 -11.13 19.99 17.22
C ALA A 423 -11.07 18.55 17.74
N ARG A 424 -10.15 17.74 17.22
CA ARG A 424 -9.81 16.43 17.77
C ARG A 424 -8.51 16.58 18.57
N LEU A 425 -8.66 16.84 19.85
CA LEU A 425 -7.59 16.62 20.81
C LEU A 425 -7.67 15.15 21.23
N GLY A 426 -6.75 14.32 20.77
CA GLY A 426 -6.72 12.92 21.14
C GLY A 426 -5.38 12.28 20.82
N ALA A 427 -4.85 11.54 21.78
CA ALA A 427 -3.64 10.75 21.64
C ALA A 427 -3.81 9.48 22.48
N GLY A 428 -3.18 8.38 22.07
CA GLY A 428 -3.38 7.07 22.71
C GLY A 428 -2.52 6.80 23.95
N ILE A 429 -1.69 7.76 24.39
CA ILE A 429 -0.73 7.52 25.48
C ILE A 429 -1.33 7.60 26.89
N VAL A 430 -2.31 8.47 27.14
CA VAL A 430 -2.94 8.68 28.46
C VAL A 430 -4.44 8.91 28.40
#